data_AF-A0A9P0A3C0-F1
#
_entry.id   AF-A0A9P0A3C0-F1
#
_cell.length_a   1.000
_cell.length_b   1.000
_cell.length_c   1.000
_cell.angle_alpha   90.00
_cell.angle_beta   90.00
_cell.angle_gamma   90.00
#
_symmetry.space_group_name_H-M   'P 1'
#
loop_
_entity.id
_entity.type
_entity.pdbx_description
1 polymer ?
#
loop_
_entity_poly.entity_id
_entity_poly.type
_entity_poly.pdbx_seq_one_letter_code
_entity_poly.pdbx_strand_id
1 'polypeptide(L)'
;MGFSRDKRTLGTCRKFLSMLMESLGDVVYVQLPNVGDIVKQEEECGALESVKAASEIYSPVSGKVTEKNTEVEETPALINQSCYDKAWLFKLELSNPEELSKLMEENQYEEFLKNNTDSH
;
A
#
# COMPACT_ATOMS: atom_id res chain seq x y z
N MET A 1 -5.46 4.34 -7.32
CA MET A 1 -4.73 3.26 -6.62
C MET A 1 -4.80 2.00 -7.48
N GLY A 2 -3.66 1.54 -8.00
CA GLY A 2 -3.57 0.29 -8.76
C GLY A 2 -3.48 -0.91 -7.82
N PHE A 3 -4.40 -1.86 -7.96
CA PHE A 3 -4.46 -3.08 -7.16
C PHE A 3 -4.33 -4.28 -8.09
N SER A 4 -3.30 -5.10 -7.91
CA SER A 4 -3.13 -6.32 -8.73
C SER A 4 -4.19 -7.35 -8.32
N ARG A 5 -5.10 -7.68 -9.27
CA ARG A 5 -6.26 -8.56 -9.06
C ARG A 5 -5.91 -10.02 -9.33
N ASP A 6 -5.05 -10.61 -8.49
CA ASP A 6 -4.93 -12.06 -8.47
C ASP A 6 -6.08 -12.66 -7.65
N LYS A 7 -6.94 -13.47 -8.29
CA LYS A 7 -8.27 -13.91 -7.81
C LYS A 7 -8.26 -14.79 -6.55
N ARG A 8 -7.12 -14.96 -5.87
CA ARG A 8 -7.01 -15.75 -4.63
C ARG A 8 -6.09 -15.17 -3.58
N THR A 9 -5.41 -14.06 -3.85
CA THR A 9 -4.38 -13.55 -2.95
C THR A 9 -4.52 -12.04 -2.81
N LEU A 10 -5.27 -11.68 -1.76
CA LEU A 10 -4.88 -10.70 -0.78
C LEU A 10 -4.27 -9.42 -1.37
N GLY A 11 -5.17 -8.47 -1.58
CA GLY A 11 -4.91 -7.09 -1.94
C GLY A 11 -3.75 -6.49 -1.19
N THR A 12 -2.56 -6.59 -1.77
CA THR A 12 -1.37 -6.03 -1.18
C THR A 12 -1.31 -4.59 -1.67
N CYS A 13 -1.15 -3.63 -0.75
CA CYS A 13 -1.03 -2.18 -1.01
C CYS A 13 0.29 -1.82 -1.77
N ARG A 14 0.62 -2.59 -2.83
CA ARG A 14 1.91 -2.64 -3.54
C ARG A 14 2.25 -1.35 -4.29
N LYS A 15 1.26 -0.68 -4.89
CA LYS A 15 1.48 0.43 -5.84
C LYS A 15 1.23 1.82 -5.26
N PHE A 16 0.67 1.92 -4.05
CA PHE A 16 0.52 3.22 -3.35
C PHE A 16 1.86 3.73 -2.80
N LEU A 17 2.73 2.80 -2.41
CA LEU A 17 4.02 3.11 -1.79
C LEU A 17 5.00 3.76 -2.78
N SER A 18 5.03 3.34 -4.06
CA SER A 18 6.01 3.85 -5.04
C SER A 18 5.90 5.34 -5.36
N MET A 19 4.69 5.89 -5.49
CA MET A 19 4.49 7.34 -5.75
C MET A 19 4.80 8.18 -4.51
N LEU A 20 4.48 7.66 -3.31
CA LEU A 20 4.79 8.31 -2.05
C LEU A 20 6.30 8.35 -1.80
N MET A 21 7.02 7.29 -2.17
CA MET A 21 8.46 7.16 -1.97
C MET A 21 9.31 8.17 -2.74
N GLU A 22 8.97 8.48 -3.99
CA GLU A 22 9.70 9.50 -4.77
C GLU A 22 9.63 10.88 -4.09
N SER A 23 8.56 11.16 -3.34
CA SER A 23 8.41 12.42 -2.57
C SER A 23 8.90 12.34 -1.11
N LEU A 24 8.78 11.18 -0.46
CA LEU A 24 9.08 10.99 0.96
C LEU A 24 10.58 10.89 1.27
N GLY A 25 11.39 10.28 0.40
CA GLY A 25 12.79 9.99 0.70
C GLY A 25 12.99 8.74 1.58
N ASP A 26 14.05 8.71 2.39
CA ASP A 26 14.42 7.53 3.19
C ASP A 26 13.41 7.29 4.33
N VAL A 27 12.71 6.15 4.27
CA VAL A 27 11.73 5.74 5.29
C VAL A 27 12.49 5.21 6.50
N VAL A 28 12.22 5.81 7.65
CA VAL A 28 12.90 5.49 8.92
C VAL A 28 11.99 4.75 9.89
N TYR A 29 10.67 4.82 9.68
CA TYR A 29 9.70 4.16 10.55
C TYR A 29 8.46 3.73 9.76
N VAL A 30 7.93 2.56 10.14
CA VAL A 30 6.72 1.96 9.56
C VAL A 30 5.88 1.41 10.70
N GLN A 31 4.61 1.77 10.72
CA GLN A 31 3.62 1.19 11.60
C GLN A 31 2.51 0.56 10.78
N LEU A 32 2.33 -0.74 10.95
CA LEU A 32 1.31 -1.51 10.26
C LEU A 32 0.15 -1.88 11.20
N PRO A 33 -1.05 -2.13 10.66
CA PRO A 33 -2.16 -2.61 11.48
C PRO A 33 -1.86 -4.03 11.97
N ASN A 34 -2.46 -4.42 13.10
CA ASN A 34 -2.26 -5.75 13.65
C ASN A 34 -3.09 -6.78 12.91
N VAL A 35 -2.59 -8.01 12.88
CA VAL A 35 -3.36 -9.15 12.36
C VAL A 35 -4.61 -9.33 13.22
N GLY A 36 -5.77 -9.33 12.56
CA GLY A 36 -7.08 -9.39 13.21
C GLY A 36 -7.84 -8.07 13.18
N ASP A 37 -7.18 -6.94 12.94
CA ASP A 37 -7.81 -5.62 12.91
C ASP A 37 -8.78 -5.51 11.74
N ILE A 38 -9.91 -4.83 11.97
CA ILE A 38 -10.87 -4.49 10.91
C ILE A 38 -10.61 -3.07 10.48
N VAL A 39 -10.34 -2.88 9.20
CA VAL A 39 -10.14 -1.58 8.56
C VAL A 39 -11.27 -1.32 7.57
N LYS A 40 -11.67 -0.07 7.41
CA LYS A 40 -12.65 0.35 6.41
C LYS A 40 -11.98 1.11 5.27
N GLN A 41 -12.66 1.17 4.13
CA GLN A 41 -12.26 2.05 3.03
C GLN A 41 -12.10 3.50 3.55
N GLU A 42 -11.00 4.14 3.16
CA GLU A 42 -10.56 5.48 3.55
C GLU A 42 -10.24 5.65 5.05
N GLU A 43 -10.20 4.56 5.82
CA GLU A 43 -9.79 4.59 7.23
C GLU A 43 -8.26 4.53 7.34
N GLU A 44 -7.71 5.35 8.24
CA GLU A 44 -6.31 5.25 8.63
C GLU A 44 -6.05 3.90 9.30
N CYS A 45 -5.06 3.18 8.78
CA CYS A 45 -4.71 1.84 9.25
C CYS A 45 -3.23 1.69 9.63
N GLY A 46 -2.41 2.71 9.38
CA GLY A 46 -0.98 2.69 9.69
C GLY A 46 -0.33 4.01 9.35
N ALA A 47 0.98 4.09 9.54
CA ALA A 47 1.76 5.30 9.28
C ALA A 47 3.15 4.94 8.74
N LEU A 48 3.67 5.83 7.90
CA LEU A 48 5.05 5.80 7.41
C LEU A 48 5.70 7.13 7.78
N GLU A 49 6.91 7.07 8.34
CA GLU A 49 7.71 8.27 8.57
C GLU A 49 9.02 8.17 7.83
N SER A 50 9.35 9.25 7.12
CA SER A 50 10.65 9.47 6.53
C SER A 50 11.39 10.59 7.26
N VAL A 51 12.66 10.78 6.92
CA VAL A 51 13.46 11.92 7.41
C VAL A 51 12.84 13.27 7.00
N LYS A 52 11.97 13.30 5.99
CA LYS A 52 11.42 14.54 5.42
C LYS A 52 9.96 14.78 5.80
N ALA A 53 9.16 13.73 5.95
CA ALA A 53 7.74 13.85 6.22
C ALA A 53 7.16 12.57 6.83
N ALA A 54 6.05 12.72 7.55
CA ALA A 54 5.17 11.63 7.94
C ALA A 54 4.02 11.52 6.93
N SER A 55 3.52 10.30 6.71
CA SER A 55 2.36 10.04 5.87
C SER A 55 1.52 8.92 6.48
N GLU A 56 0.23 9.18 6.64
CA GLU A 56 -0.70 8.17 7.10
C GLU A 56 -1.06 7.20 5.95
N ILE A 57 -1.20 5.93 6.30
CA ILE A 57 -1.64 4.88 5.37
C ILE A 57 -3.15 4.72 5.53
N TYR A 58 -3.89 5.04 4.48
CA TYR A 58 -5.33 4.82 4.40
C TYR A 58 -5.64 3.52 3.67
N SER A 59 -6.58 2.74 4.18
CA SER A 59 -7.00 1.50 3.53
C SER A 59 -7.87 1.83 2.30
N PRO A 60 -7.55 1.32 1.11
CA PRO A 60 -8.37 1.57 -0.08
C PRO A 60 -9.70 0.78 -0.08
N VAL A 61 -9.81 -0.23 0.79
CA VAL A 61 -10.92 -1.19 0.87
C VAL A 61 -11.20 -1.59 2.31
N SER A 62 -12.43 -2.01 2.56
CA SER A 62 -12.86 -2.52 3.84
C SER A 62 -12.53 -4.01 3.95
N GLY A 63 -11.90 -4.41 5.05
CA GLY A 63 -11.44 -5.78 5.24
C GLY A 63 -10.88 -6.05 6.62
N LYS A 64 -10.52 -7.30 6.84
CA LYS A 64 -9.82 -7.77 8.04
C LYS A 64 -8.36 -8.06 7.72
N VAL A 65 -7.43 -7.54 8.51
CA VAL A 65 -6.00 -7.82 8.35
C VAL A 65 -5.74 -9.28 8.70
N THR A 66 -5.17 -10.02 7.75
CA THR A 66 -4.85 -11.44 7.89
C THR A 66 -3.36 -11.68 8.06
N GLU A 67 -2.54 -10.77 7.55
CA GLU A 67 -1.08 -10.89 7.59
C GLU A 67 -0.48 -9.49 7.53
N LYS A 68 0.59 -9.25 8.28
CA LYS A 68 1.41 -8.04 8.18
C LYS A 68 2.86 -8.41 7.96
N ASN A 69 3.61 -7.55 7.28
CA ASN A 69 5.02 -7.75 7.04
C ASN A 69 5.86 -7.14 8.16
N THR A 70 6.15 -7.93 9.19
CA THR A 70 6.99 -7.50 10.30
C THR A 70 8.43 -7.18 9.87
N GLU A 71 8.92 -7.77 8.76
CA GLU A 71 10.26 -7.48 8.23
C GLU A 71 10.41 -6.02 7.83
N VAL A 72 9.33 -5.40 7.33
CA VAL A 72 9.30 -3.99 6.95
C VAL A 72 9.19 -3.06 8.17
N GLU A 73 8.52 -3.49 9.24
CA GLU A 73 8.52 -2.76 10.52
C GLU A 73 9.91 -2.78 11.18
N GLU A 74 10.61 -3.92 11.13
CA GLU A 74 11.97 -4.07 11.66
C GLU A 74 13.03 -3.44 10.77
N THR A 75 12.83 -3.48 9.45
CA THR A 75 13.75 -2.93 8.44
C THR A 75 13.01 -1.99 7.47
N PRO A 76 12.66 -0.77 7.91
CA PRO A 76 12.00 0.24 7.07
C PRO A 76 12.72 0.52 5.74
N ALA A 77 14.05 0.40 5.72
CA ALA A 77 14.88 0.57 4.52
C ALA A 77 14.55 -0.41 3.38
N LEU A 78 13.84 -1.53 3.65
CA LEU A 78 13.37 -2.44 2.60
C LEU A 78 12.36 -1.77 1.68
N ILE A 79 11.55 -0.83 2.21
CA ILE A 79 10.64 0.00 1.40
C ILE A 79 11.45 0.74 0.33
N ASN A 80 12.59 1.32 0.71
CA ASN A 80 13.50 2.03 -0.20
C ASN A 80 14.18 1.16 -1.24
N GLN A 81 14.52 -0.08 -0.91
CA GLN A 81 15.31 -0.95 -1.80
C GLN A 81 14.45 -1.80 -2.73
N SER A 82 13.28 -2.26 -2.28
CA SER A 82 12.46 -3.22 -3.01
C SER A 82 10.98 -3.09 -2.65
N CYS A 83 10.42 -1.91 -2.96
CA CYS A 83 9.00 -1.57 -2.81
C CYS A 83 8.06 -2.63 -3.42
N TYR A 84 8.43 -3.24 -4.55
CA TYR A 84 7.56 -4.15 -5.31
C TYR A 84 7.70 -5.63 -4.94
N ASP A 85 8.86 -6.04 -4.44
CA ASP A 85 9.15 -7.46 -4.19
C ASP A 85 9.00 -7.80 -2.71
N LYS A 86 9.79 -7.14 -1.84
CA LYS A 86 9.94 -7.53 -0.44
C LYS A 86 9.16 -6.64 0.51
N ALA A 87 8.85 -5.41 0.11
CA ALA A 87 8.24 -4.41 0.99
C ALA A 87 6.72 -4.34 0.90
N TRP A 88 6.05 -5.50 0.78
CA TRP A 88 4.61 -5.54 0.98
C TRP A 88 4.28 -5.14 2.42
N LEU A 89 3.18 -4.41 2.63
CA LEU A 89 2.83 -3.90 3.96
C LEU A 89 1.97 -4.92 4.73
N PHE A 90 0.74 -5.14 4.28
CA PHE A 90 -0.19 -6.07 4.92
C PHE A 90 -1.17 -6.64 3.90
N LYS A 91 -1.86 -7.72 4.31
CA LYS A 91 -2.83 -8.47 3.52
C LYS A 91 -4.19 -8.38 4.20
N LEU A 92 -5.22 -8.13 3.39
CA LEU A 92 -6.60 -7.94 3.82
C LEU A 92 -7.53 -9.00 3.26
N GLU A 93 -8.28 -9.66 4.12
CA GLU A 93 -9.50 -10.38 3.74
C GLU A 93 -10.61 -9.37 3.51
N LEU A 94 -11.10 -9.29 2.26
CA LEU A 94 -12.06 -8.28 1.86
C LEU A 94 -13.44 -8.57 2.44
N SER A 95 -13.98 -7.57 3.15
CA SER A 95 -15.37 -7.62 3.62
C SER A 95 -16.36 -7.32 2.50
N ASN A 96 -15.95 -6.51 1.51
CA ASN A 96 -16.78 -6.11 0.38
C ASN A 96 -16.01 -6.17 -0.95
N PRO A 97 -16.14 -7.26 -1.73
CA PRO A 97 -15.45 -7.42 -3.01
C PRO A 97 -15.82 -6.36 -4.06
N GLU A 98 -16.98 -5.71 -3.96
CA GLU A 98 -17.38 -4.67 -4.92
C GLU A 98 -16.50 -3.42 -4.86
N GLU A 99 -15.83 -3.18 -3.72
CA GLU A 99 -14.89 -2.07 -3.58
C GLU A 99 -13.64 -2.26 -4.45
N LEU A 100 -13.25 -3.51 -4.76
CA LEU A 100 -12.18 -3.77 -5.73
C LEU A 100 -12.52 -3.25 -7.13
N SER A 101 -13.80 -3.27 -7.50
CA SER A 101 -14.28 -2.80 -8.81
C SER A 101 -14.09 -1.28 -8.96
N LYS A 102 -14.03 -0.54 -7.85
CA LYS A 102 -13.78 0.90 -7.82
C LYS A 102 -12.29 1.25 -7.88
N LEU A 103 -11.41 0.28 -7.66
CA LEU A 103 -9.97 0.46 -7.79
C LEU A 103 -9.55 0.32 -9.25
N MET A 104 -8.56 1.13 -9.64
CA MET A 104 -7.98 1.05 -10.98
C MET A 104 -7.32 -0.31 -11.16
N GLU A 105 -7.64 -0.95 -12.28
CA GLU A 105 -6.93 -2.14 -12.73
C GLU A 105 -5.44 -1.81 -12.95
N GLU A 106 -4.58 -2.83 -12.85
CA GLU A 106 -3.13 -2.68 -13.00
C GLU A 106 -2.74 -1.94 -14.29
N ASN A 107 -3.40 -2.28 -15.40
CA ASN A 107 -3.21 -1.63 -16.70
C ASN A 107 -3.65 -0.16 -16.72
N GLN A 108 -4.78 0.16 -16.08
CA GLN A 108 -5.29 1.53 -16.02
C GLN A 108 -4.38 2.43 -15.17
N TYR A 109 -3.78 1.88 -14.13
CA TYR A 109 -2.83 2.61 -13.30
C TYR A 109 -1.48 2.81 -13.99
N GLU A 110 -1.01 1.84 -14.79
CA GLU A 110 0.19 2.02 -15.61
C GLU A 110 0.03 3.09 -16.69
N GLU A 111 -1.14 3.16 -17.32
CA GLU A 111 -1.49 4.26 -18.22
C GLU A 111 -1.58 5.60 -17.47
N PHE A 112 -2.16 5.61 -16.27
CA PHE A 112 -2.19 6.80 -15.42
C PHE A 112 -0.79 7.29 -15.07
N LEU A 113 0.12 6.38 -14.69
CA LEU A 113 1.51 6.72 -14.40
C LEU A 113 2.22 7.27 -15.63
N LYS A 114 2.13 6.61 -16.79
CA LYS A 114 2.71 7.11 -18.05
C LYS A 114 2.22 8.52 -18.38
N ASN A 115 0.90 8.76 -18.28
CA ASN A 115 0.33 10.07 -18.57
C ASN A 115 0.71 11.14 -17.53
N ASN A 116 0.95 10.78 -16.27
CA ASN A 116 1.36 11.74 -15.23
C ASN A 116 2.86 12.02 -15.24
N THR A 117 3.69 11.11 -15.76
CA THR A 117 5.13 11.35 -15.96
C THR A 117 5.42 12.24 -17.18
N ASP A 118 4.50 12.33 -18.15
CA ASP A 118 4.66 13.15 -19.37
C ASP A 118 4.17 14.61 -19.22
N SER A 119 3.86 15.08 -18.00
CA SER A 119 3.40 16.47 -17.75
C SER A 119 4.44 17.38 -17.07
N HIS A 120 5.74 17.09 -17.22
CA HIS A 120 6.82 18.05 -16.90
C HIS A 120 7.78 18.25 -18.07
#